data_AF-A0A7W1YER0-F1
#
_entry.id   AF-A0A7W1YER0-F1
#
_cell.length_a   1.000
_cell.length_b   1.000
_cell.length_c   1.000
_cell.angle_alpha   90.00
_cell.angle_beta   90.00
_cell.angle_gamma   90.00
#
_symmetry.space_group_name_H-M   'P 1'
#
loop_
_entity.id
_entity.type
_entity.pdbx_description
1 polymer ?
#
loop_
_entity_poly.entity_id
_entity_poly.type
_entity_poly.pdbx_seq_one_letter_code
_entity_poly.pdbx_strand_id
1 'polypeptide(L)'
;MKKRSTVIISVIVFLIALAIGAVIVHLNSKNQAEQKIDTYVLEQGIPLDQIHEISYVWDWKFSGDYIKRIEVEGEKEGVVYQYFYTGKGQPVLFRPYSKEEGTEFEVKYPPKDDN
;
A
#
# COMPACT_ATOMS: atom_id res chain seq x y z
N MET A 1 -22.01 37.33 -24.14
CA MET A 1 -21.59 35.90 -24.22
C MET A 1 -20.11 35.68 -23.97
N LYS A 2 -19.17 36.47 -24.54
CA LYS A 2 -17.70 36.26 -24.40
C LYS A 2 -17.19 36.18 -22.95
N LYS A 3 -17.60 37.09 -22.05
CA LYS A 3 -17.18 37.08 -20.63
C LYS A 3 -17.54 35.79 -19.87
N ARG A 4 -18.73 35.22 -20.13
CA ARG A 4 -19.15 33.95 -19.52
C ARG A 4 -18.33 32.77 -20.02
N SER A 5 -17.98 32.77 -21.31
CA SER A 5 -17.14 31.73 -21.92
C SER A 5 -15.70 31.78 -21.38
N THR A 6 -15.11 32.95 -21.17
CA THR A 6 -13.77 33.08 -20.55
C THR A 6 -13.76 32.57 -19.10
N VAL A 7 -14.80 32.89 -18.31
CA VAL A 7 -14.93 32.41 -16.93
C VAL A 7 -15.04 30.89 -16.90
N ILE A 8 -15.87 30.28 -17.74
CA ILE A 8 -16.03 28.82 -17.81
C ILE A 8 -14.69 28.14 -18.17
N ILE A 9 -13.97 28.65 -19.17
CA ILE A 9 -12.66 28.11 -19.56
C ILE A 9 -11.67 28.20 -18.39
N SER A 10 -11.62 29.34 -17.69
CA SER A 10 -10.72 29.50 -16.55
C SER A 10 -11.00 28.52 -15.41
N VAL A 11 -12.28 28.24 -15.12
CA VAL A 11 -12.69 27.26 -14.12
C VAL A 11 -12.29 25.85 -14.55
N ILE A 12 -12.50 25.50 -15.82
CA ILE A 12 -12.11 24.18 -16.33
C ILE A 12 -10.60 23.98 -16.22
N VAL A 13 -9.80 24.96 -16.65
CA VAL A 13 -8.33 24.89 -16.55
C VAL A 13 -7.88 24.75 -15.09
N PHE A 14 -8.50 25.49 -14.17
CA PHE A 14 -8.22 25.38 -12.75
C PHE A 14 -8.54 23.99 -12.19
N LEU A 15 -9.70 23.42 -12.54
CA LEU A 15 -10.09 22.07 -12.12
C LEU A 15 -9.14 21.00 -12.68
N ILE A 16 -8.69 21.15 -13.93
CA ILE A 16 -7.68 20.26 -14.54
C ILE A 16 -6.36 20.33 -13.77
N ALA A 17 -5.90 21.55 -13.43
CA ALA A 17 -4.67 21.72 -12.65
C ALA A 17 -4.76 21.08 -11.27
N LEU A 18 -5.91 21.21 -10.57
CA LEU A 18 -6.15 20.53 -9.30
C LEU A 18 -6.12 19.00 -9.44
N ALA A 19 -6.75 18.46 -10.49
CA ALA A 19 -6.74 17.02 -10.74
C ALA A 19 -5.32 16.50 -11.00
N ILE A 20 -4.52 17.19 -11.82
CA ILE A 20 -3.12 16.84 -12.08
C ILE A 20 -2.31 16.87 -10.78
N GLY A 21 -2.47 17.92 -9.96
CA GLY A 21 -1.80 18.03 -8.67
C GLY A 21 -2.13 16.86 -7.75
N ALA A 22 -3.40 16.47 -7.65
CA ALA A 22 -3.84 15.33 -6.86
C ALA A 22 -3.22 14.01 -7.35
N VAL A 23 -3.15 13.80 -8.67
CA VAL A 23 -2.51 12.60 -9.25
C VAL A 23 -1.03 12.54 -8.91
N ILE A 24 -0.29 13.66 -9.03
CA ILE A 24 1.14 13.71 -8.70
C ILE A 24 1.38 13.36 -7.23
N VAL A 25 0.58 13.94 -6.33
CA VAL A 25 0.67 13.65 -4.89
C VAL A 25 0.38 12.17 -4.61
N HIS A 26 -0.65 11.60 -5.24
CA HIS A 26 -0.99 10.19 -5.10
C HIS A 26 0.14 9.27 -5.58
N LEU A 27 0.70 9.51 -6.78
CA LEU A 27 1.81 8.72 -7.32
C LEU A 27 3.06 8.77 -6.44
N ASN A 28 3.39 9.94 -5.89
CA ASN A 28 4.52 10.07 -4.98
C ASN A 28 4.29 9.30 -3.67
N SER A 29 3.09 9.37 -3.11
CA SER A 29 2.72 8.62 -1.90
C SER A 29 2.79 7.11 -2.14
N LYS A 30 2.27 6.65 -3.29
CA LYS A 30 2.34 5.25 -3.72
C LYS A 30 3.78 4.75 -3.81
N ASN A 31 4.64 5.48 -4.53
CA ASN A 31 6.03 5.07 -4.70
C ASN A 31 6.78 4.99 -3.35
N GLN A 32 6.53 5.93 -2.44
CA GLN A 32 7.12 5.89 -1.09
C GLN A 32 6.62 4.69 -0.29
N ALA A 33 5.33 4.36 -0.39
CA ALA A 33 4.75 3.21 0.28
C ALA A 33 5.35 1.90 -0.22
N GLU A 34 5.39 1.71 -1.54
CA GLU A 34 5.97 0.53 -2.18
C GLU A 34 7.44 0.35 -1.76
N GLN A 35 8.26 1.41 -1.86
CA GLN A 35 9.66 1.36 -1.44
C GLN A 35 9.84 0.96 0.03
N LYS A 36 9.06 1.56 0.94
CA LYS A 36 9.17 1.26 2.37
C LYS A 36 8.72 -0.15 2.71
N ILE A 37 7.61 -0.60 2.12
CA ILE A 37 7.12 -1.95 2.35
C ILE A 37 8.08 -2.97 1.74
N ASP A 38 8.58 -2.75 0.53
CA ASP A 38 9.57 -3.63 -0.10
C ASP A 38 10.85 -3.73 0.72
N THR A 39 11.33 -2.61 1.26
CA THR A 39 12.47 -2.59 2.19
C THR A 39 12.18 -3.42 3.43
N TYR A 40 10.98 -3.26 4.03
CA TYR A 40 10.59 -4.05 5.20
C TYR A 40 10.56 -5.56 4.90
N VAL A 41 9.98 -5.97 3.76
CA VAL A 41 9.92 -7.37 3.33
C VAL A 41 11.32 -7.95 3.12
N LEU A 42 12.23 -7.18 2.51
CA LEU A 42 13.62 -7.59 2.33
C LEU A 42 14.36 -7.72 3.66
N GLU A 43 14.13 -6.78 4.58
CA GLU A 43 14.72 -6.81 5.92
C GLU A 43 14.18 -7.95 6.80
N GLN A 44 12.95 -8.38 6.58
CA GLN A 44 12.35 -9.55 7.19
C GLN A 44 12.99 -10.86 6.70
N GLY A 45 13.75 -10.80 5.59
CA GLY A 45 14.55 -11.92 5.10
C GLY A 45 13.75 -12.96 4.30
N ILE A 46 12.57 -12.58 3.78
CA ILE A 46 11.76 -13.48 2.95
C ILE A 46 12.44 -13.65 1.58
N PRO A 47 12.80 -14.88 1.16
CA PRO A 47 13.38 -15.12 -0.15
C PRO A 47 12.40 -14.75 -1.26
N LEU A 48 12.87 -13.98 -2.24
CA LEU A 48 12.01 -13.46 -3.32
C LEU A 48 11.41 -14.58 -4.19
N ASP A 49 12.11 -15.71 -4.31
CA ASP A 49 11.66 -16.92 -5.01
C ASP A 49 10.54 -17.66 -4.27
N GLN A 50 10.34 -17.38 -2.97
CA GLN A 50 9.23 -17.93 -2.18
C GLN A 50 7.99 -17.04 -2.17
N ILE A 51 7.99 -15.89 -2.84
CA ILE A 51 6.85 -14.97 -2.88
C ILE A 51 6.04 -15.21 -4.15
N HIS A 52 4.80 -15.67 -4.00
CA HIS A 52 3.98 -16.14 -5.14
C HIS A 52 2.89 -15.16 -5.55
N GLU A 53 2.18 -14.57 -4.59
CA GLU A 53 1.17 -13.55 -4.86
C GLU A 53 1.65 -12.20 -4.33
N ILE A 54 1.55 -11.15 -5.14
CA ILE A 54 1.83 -9.77 -4.70
C ILE A 54 0.65 -8.91 -5.14
N SER A 55 -0.10 -8.38 -4.17
CA SER A 55 -1.11 -7.37 -4.45
C SER A 55 -0.87 -6.10 -3.65
N TYR A 56 -0.97 -4.97 -4.33
CA TYR A 56 -0.95 -3.64 -3.74
C TYR A 56 -2.34 -3.05 -3.78
N VAL A 57 -2.87 -2.70 -2.61
CA VAL A 57 -4.20 -2.12 -2.45
C VAL A 57 -4.08 -0.76 -1.78
N TRP A 58 -4.76 0.23 -2.35
CA TRP A 58 -4.93 1.52 -1.70
C TRP A 58 -6.27 1.55 -0.98
N ASP A 59 -6.25 1.64 0.35
CA ASP A 59 -7.45 1.66 1.17
C ASP A 59 -7.95 3.11 1.35
N TRP A 60 -8.85 3.51 0.46
CA TRP A 60 -9.51 4.82 0.52
C TRP A 60 -10.45 4.97 1.73
N LYS A 61 -10.87 3.86 2.36
CA LYS A 61 -11.84 3.86 3.47
C LYS A 61 -11.17 4.14 4.82
N PHE A 62 -9.92 3.69 4.99
CA PHE A 62 -9.13 3.87 6.22
C PHE A 62 -7.95 4.82 6.02
N SER A 63 -8.21 6.02 5.51
CA SER A 63 -7.24 7.15 5.45
C SER A 63 -6.24 7.14 4.29
N GLY A 64 -6.38 6.23 3.32
CA GLY A 64 -5.47 6.16 2.17
C GLY A 64 -4.21 5.35 2.46
N ASP A 65 -4.31 4.37 3.37
CA ASP A 65 -3.23 3.43 3.67
C ASP A 65 -2.88 2.61 2.43
N TYR A 66 -1.58 2.38 2.24
CA TYR A 66 -1.09 1.47 1.21
C TYR A 66 -0.83 0.12 1.84
N ILE A 67 -1.44 -0.90 1.25
CA ILE A 67 -1.41 -2.26 1.76
C ILE A 67 -0.72 -3.12 0.72
N LYS A 68 0.33 -3.84 1.12
CA LYS A 68 0.87 -4.95 0.34
C LYS A 68 0.42 -6.26 0.96
N ARG A 69 -0.04 -7.20 0.15
CA ARG A 69 -0.29 -8.58 0.56
C ARG A 69 0.63 -9.51 -0.21
N ILE A 70 1.25 -10.43 0.51
CA ILE A 70 2.03 -11.51 -0.10
C ILE A 70 1.62 -12.87 0.44
N GLU A 71 1.68 -13.88 -0.42
CA GLU A 71 1.63 -15.29 -0.04
C GLU A 71 3.05 -15.88 -0.18
N VAL A 72 3.46 -16.65 0.83
CA VAL A 72 4.84 -17.15 0.96
C VAL A 72 4.86 -18.68 0.86
N GLU A 73 5.83 -19.23 0.15
CA GLU A 73 5.94 -20.67 -0.05
C GLU A 73 6.27 -21.42 1.25
N GLY A 74 5.58 -22.55 1.44
CA GLY A 74 5.74 -23.39 2.61
C GLY A 74 5.09 -22.81 3.86
N GLU A 75 4.33 -21.71 3.74
CA GLU A 75 3.36 -21.32 4.75
C GLU A 75 2.17 -22.25 4.79
N LYS A 76 1.45 -22.20 5.92
CA LYS A 76 0.14 -22.86 5.98
C LYS A 76 -0.77 -22.26 4.90
N GLU A 77 -1.52 -23.13 4.22
CA GLU A 77 -2.48 -22.72 3.19
C GLU A 77 -3.42 -21.64 3.73
N GLY A 78 -3.59 -20.56 2.96
CA GLY A 78 -4.45 -19.44 3.31
C GLY A 78 -3.83 -18.39 4.24
N VAL A 79 -2.58 -18.55 4.68
CA VAL A 79 -1.84 -17.50 5.41
C VAL A 79 -1.37 -16.42 4.43
N VAL A 80 -1.76 -15.18 4.71
CA VAL A 80 -1.41 -14.01 3.93
C VAL A 80 -0.67 -13.02 4.81
N TYR A 81 0.48 -12.57 4.32
CA TYR A 81 1.31 -11.57 4.97
C TYR A 81 0.83 -10.20 4.51
N GLN A 82 0.38 -9.36 5.44
CA GLN A 82 -0.13 -8.03 5.12
C GLN A 82 0.73 -6.95 5.75
N TYR A 83 1.15 -5.99 4.92
CA TYR A 83 1.97 -4.86 5.31
C TYR A 83 1.19 -3.58 5.07
N PHE A 84 1.17 -2.69 6.06
CA PHE A 84 0.45 -1.43 6.01
C PHE A 84 1.43 -0.27 6.09
N TYR A 85 1.27 0.69 5.19
CA TYR A 85 1.94 1.98 5.23
C TYR A 85 0.89 3.08 5.39
N THR A 86 0.90 3.71 6.57
CA THR A 86 -0.08 4.71 7.00
C THR A 86 0.33 6.14 6.70
N GLY A 87 1.57 6.36 6.25
CA GLY A 87 2.04 7.66 5.82
C GLY A 87 3.51 7.95 6.14
N LYS A 88 3.96 9.12 5.67
CA LYS A 88 5.36 9.55 5.81
C LYS A 88 5.74 9.68 7.29
N GLY A 89 6.87 9.09 7.65
CA GLY A 89 7.40 9.08 9.02
C GLY A 89 6.82 7.98 9.92
N GLN A 90 5.80 7.25 9.48
CA GLN A 90 5.28 6.10 10.20
C GLN A 90 6.05 4.82 9.84
N PRO A 91 6.19 3.88 10.78
CA PRO A 91 6.71 2.55 10.51
C PRO A 91 5.72 1.74 9.66
N VAL A 92 6.24 0.71 8.97
CA VAL A 92 5.40 -0.28 8.31
C VAL A 92 4.84 -1.23 9.36
N LEU A 93 3.53 -1.45 9.36
CA LEU A 93 2.90 -2.40 10.27
C LEU A 93 2.73 -3.75 9.57
N PHE A 94 3.20 -4.81 10.21
CA PHE A 94 2.99 -6.18 9.76
C PHE A 94 1.83 -6.82 10.52
N ARG A 95 0.81 -7.31 9.80
CA ARG A 95 -0.35 -8.00 10.38
C ARG A 95 -0.76 -9.15 9.47
N PRO A 96 -0.15 -10.34 9.62
CA PRO A 96 -0.56 -11.48 8.84
C PRO A 96 -1.96 -11.94 9.26
N TYR A 97 -2.68 -12.61 8.37
CA TYR A 97 -3.97 -13.22 8.66
C TYR A 97 -4.11 -14.55 7.94
N SER A 98 -4.93 -15.45 8.49
CA SER A 98 -5.36 -16.67 7.83
C SER A 98 -6.76 -16.48 7.27
N LYS A 99 -6.99 -16.95 6.03
CA LYS A 99 -8.35 -17.04 5.44
C LYS A 99 -9.22 -18.06 6.18
N GLU A 100 -8.62 -19.00 6.92
CA GLU A 100 -9.32 -19.95 7.77
C GLU A 100 -9.60 -19.34 9.15
N GLU A 101 -10.83 -18.87 9.37
CA GLU A 101 -11.25 -18.30 10.65
C GLU A 101 -11.07 -19.30 11.81
N GLY A 102 -10.59 -18.80 12.95
CA GLY A 102 -10.51 -19.57 14.20
C GLY A 102 -9.32 -20.52 14.32
N THR A 103 -8.40 -20.52 13.36
CA THR A 103 -7.15 -21.30 13.50
C THR A 103 -6.02 -20.38 13.95
N GLU A 104 -5.39 -20.71 15.09
CA GLU A 104 -4.08 -20.13 15.40
C GLU A 104 -3.11 -20.51 14.28
N PHE A 105 -2.42 -19.52 13.74
CA PHE A 105 -1.40 -19.72 12.71
C PHE A 105 -0.14 -18.99 13.16
N GLU A 106 0.99 -19.66 13.00
CA GLU A 106 2.30 -19.06 13.13
C GLU A 106 2.80 -18.71 11.74
N VAL A 107 3.51 -17.59 11.64
CA VAL A 107 4.17 -17.19 10.41
C VAL A 107 5.63 -17.62 10.44
N LYS A 108 6.10 -18.24 9.35
CA LYS A 108 7.49 -18.65 9.13
C LYS A 108 8.46 -17.47 9.25
N TYR A 109 8.06 -16.29 8.81
CA TYR A 109 8.84 -15.07 8.93
C TYR A 109 8.07 -14.07 9.81
N PRO A 110 8.33 -14.00 11.12
CA PRO A 110 7.71 -13.02 12.02
C PRO A 110 8.12 -11.58 11.67
N PRO A 111 7.44 -10.55 12.21
CA PRO A 111 7.93 -9.18 12.06
C PRO A 111 9.36 -9.09 12.58
N LYS A 112 10.17 -8.24 11.96
CA LYS A 112 11.48 -7.91 12.51
C LYS A 112 11.24 -7.12 13.81
N ASP A 113 11.61 -7.71 14.94
CA ASP A 113 11.51 -7.04 16.24
C ASP A 113 12.38 -5.76 16.21
N ASP A 114 11.76 -4.63 16.53
CA ASP A 114 12.45 -3.38 16.80
C ASP A 114 13.23 -3.54 18.12
N ASN A 115 14.50 -3.98 18.03
CA ASN A 115 15.48 -3.84 19.11
C ASN A 115 16.03 -2.41 19.15
#